data_AF-A0A9X2LYN0-F1
#
_entry.id   AF-A0A9X2LYN0-F1
#
_cell.length_a   1.000
_cell.length_b   1.000
_cell.length_c   1.000
_cell.angle_alpha   90.00
_cell.angle_beta   90.00
_cell.angle_gamma   90.00
#
_symmetry.space_group_name_H-M   'P 1'
#
loop_
_entity.id
_entity.type
_entity.pdbx_description
1 polymer ?
#
loop_
_entity_poly.entity_id
_entity_poly.type
_entity_poly.pdbx_seq_one_letter_code
_entity_poly.pdbx_strand_id
1 'polypeptide(L)'
;MPLSADRYLTDAWRLWGALAEADRAVLGPVPQGRQTCYRCELPTDEPVIVDVEHGGSGAGRTVYACPPHARIYQRDPVAEAAAMRRALDQGRSR
;
A
#
# COMPACT_ATOMS: atom_id res chain seq x y z
N MET A 1 -28.11 -0.10 3.48
CA MET A 1 -27.75 -0.66 4.80
C MET A 1 -27.32 0.50 5.71
N PRO A 2 -28.14 0.98 6.64
CA PRO A 2 -27.73 2.01 7.58
C PRO A 2 -26.78 1.42 8.63
N LEU A 3 -25.77 2.18 9.07
CA LEU A 3 -24.89 1.77 10.17
C LEU A 3 -25.54 2.06 11.54
N SER A 4 -26.47 3.04 11.63
CA SER A 4 -27.42 3.29 12.74
C SER A 4 -28.50 4.31 12.34
N ALA A 5 -29.47 4.56 13.22
CA ALA A 5 -30.67 5.38 12.98
C ALA A 5 -30.40 6.81 12.45
N ASP A 6 -29.23 7.39 12.77
CA ASP A 6 -28.85 8.76 12.39
C ASP A 6 -27.58 8.82 11.52
N ARG A 7 -27.11 7.68 10.97
CA ARG A 7 -25.93 7.62 10.09
C ARG A 7 -26.26 6.92 8.78
N TYR A 8 -26.63 7.72 7.79
CA TYR A 8 -26.68 7.27 6.40
C TYR A 8 -25.26 7.02 5.89
N LEU A 9 -25.07 5.95 5.11
CA LEU A 9 -23.85 5.69 4.36
C LEU A 9 -23.55 6.96 3.56
N THR A 10 -22.57 7.75 4.01
CA THR A 10 -21.98 8.86 3.26
C THR A 10 -21.86 8.41 1.82
N ASP A 11 -22.48 9.18 0.92
CA ASP A 11 -22.47 9.00 -0.53
C ASP A 11 -21.33 8.07 -0.96
N ALA A 12 -21.69 6.85 -1.36
CA ALA A 12 -20.72 5.79 -1.59
C ALA A 12 -19.61 6.25 -2.56
N TRP A 13 -19.95 7.12 -3.51
CA TRP A 13 -18.98 7.70 -4.44
C TRP A 13 -17.96 8.60 -3.75
N ARG A 14 -18.39 9.45 -2.82
CA ARG A 14 -17.48 10.29 -2.03
C ARG A 14 -16.59 9.47 -1.12
N LEU A 15 -17.13 8.42 -0.50
CA LEU A 15 -16.33 7.49 0.29
C LEU A 15 -15.28 6.78 -0.57
N TRP A 16 -15.66 6.27 -1.73
CA TRP A 16 -14.74 5.65 -2.69
C TRP A 16 -13.64 6.63 -3.11
N GLY A 17 -13.98 7.88 -3.41
CA GLY A 17 -13.02 8.92 -3.75
C GLY A 17 -12.03 9.21 -2.61
N ALA A 18 -12.52 9.38 -1.39
CA ALA A 18 -11.68 9.63 -0.22
C ALA A 18 -10.74 8.45 0.10
N LEU A 19 -11.23 7.22 -0.04
CA LEU A 19 -10.40 6.02 0.12
C LEU A 19 -9.32 5.95 -0.96
N ALA A 20 -9.66 6.23 -2.22
CA ALA A 20 -8.69 6.24 -3.31
C ALA A 20 -7.63 7.36 -3.15
N GLU A 21 -8.01 8.52 -2.61
CA GLU A 21 -7.07 9.60 -2.31
C GLU A 21 -6.13 9.23 -1.16
N ALA A 22 -6.68 8.67 -0.07
CA ALA A 22 -5.88 8.17 1.04
C ALA A 22 -4.92 7.06 0.60
N ASP A 23 -5.38 6.13 -0.25
CA ASP A 23 -4.58 5.06 -0.81
C ASP A 23 -3.41 5.63 -1.64
N ARG A 24 -3.66 6.60 -2.52
CA ARG A 24 -2.60 7.30 -3.29
C ARG A 24 -1.61 8.05 -2.41
N ALA A 25 -2.09 8.65 -1.31
CA ALA A 25 -1.22 9.38 -0.38
C ALA A 25 -0.27 8.44 0.39
N VAL A 26 -0.73 7.22 0.68
CA VAL A 26 0.04 6.23 1.45
C VAL A 26 0.91 5.35 0.53
N LEU A 27 0.34 4.82 -0.55
CA LEU A 27 0.97 3.84 -1.44
C LEU A 27 1.61 4.46 -2.69
N GLY A 28 1.37 5.75 -2.95
CA GLY A 28 1.79 6.42 -4.17
C GLY A 28 0.83 6.23 -5.35
N PRO A 29 1.16 6.77 -6.53
CA PRO A 29 0.30 6.68 -7.71
C PRO A 29 0.10 5.22 -8.14
N VAL A 30 -1.11 4.89 -8.59
CA VAL A 30 -1.41 3.60 -9.21
C VAL A 30 -0.46 3.42 -10.40
N PRO A 31 0.26 2.29 -10.50
CA PRO A 31 1.13 2.02 -11.63
C PRO A 31 0.35 2.07 -12.95
N GLN A 32 0.79 2.91 -13.89
CA GLN A 32 0.28 2.84 -15.27
C GLN A 32 0.97 1.69 -15.99
N GLY A 33 0.21 0.68 -16.40
CA GLY A 33 0.69 -0.43 -17.24
C GLY A 33 1.14 -1.69 -16.48
N ARG A 34 1.68 -2.65 -17.22
CA ARG A 34 2.11 -3.95 -16.69
C ARG A 34 3.28 -3.77 -15.73
N GLN A 35 3.18 -4.34 -14.53
CA GLN A 35 4.28 -4.36 -13.57
C GLN A 35 4.91 -5.74 -13.50
N THR A 36 6.20 -5.79 -13.17
CA THR A 36 6.91 -7.05 -13.04
C THR A 36 6.65 -7.66 -11.67
N CYS A 37 6.20 -8.91 -11.64
CA CYS A 37 6.08 -9.64 -10.38
C CYS A 37 7.47 -9.91 -9.79
N TYR A 38 7.68 -9.57 -8.52
CA TYR A 38 8.97 -9.79 -7.84
C TYR A 38 9.41 -11.26 -7.81
N ARG A 39 8.46 -12.20 -7.91
CA ARG A 39 8.71 -13.65 -7.80
C ARG A 39 8.86 -14.34 -9.15
N CYS A 40 8.00 -14.02 -10.12
CA CYS A 40 8.09 -14.60 -11.47
C CYS A 40 9.09 -13.86 -12.36
N GLU A 41 9.40 -12.60 -12.04
CA GLU A 41 10.12 -11.66 -12.91
C GLU A 41 9.43 -11.44 -14.27
N LEU A 42 8.13 -11.71 -14.35
CA LEU A 42 7.31 -11.53 -15.55
C LEU A 42 6.36 -10.34 -15.40
N PRO A 43 6.08 -9.59 -16.48
CA PRO A 43 5.03 -8.57 -16.50
C PRO A 43 3.67 -9.20 -16.23
N THR A 44 2.90 -8.60 -15.33
CA THR A 44 1.53 -9.02 -15.00
C THR A 44 0.54 -7.93 -15.41
N ASP A 45 -0.56 -8.35 -16.01
CA ASP A 45 -1.69 -7.49 -16.36
C ASP A 45 -2.49 -7.07 -15.12
N GLU A 46 -2.39 -7.85 -14.03
CA GLU A 46 -3.05 -7.59 -12.76
C GLU A 46 -2.01 -7.46 -11.63
N PRO A 47 -1.31 -6.32 -11.52
CA PRO A 47 -0.31 -6.12 -10.48
C PRO A 47 -0.95 -5.81 -9.12
N VAL A 48 -0.55 -6.60 -8.11
CA VAL A 48 -0.93 -6.39 -6.71
C VAL A 48 0.28 -5.85 -5.95
N ILE A 49 0.08 -4.76 -5.21
CA ILE A 49 1.11 -4.20 -4.32
C ILE A 49 1.25 -5.16 -3.13
N VAL A 50 2.47 -5.64 -2.88
CA VAL A 50 2.76 -6.54 -1.75
C VAL A 50 3.65 -5.89 -0.70
N ASP A 51 4.45 -4.89 -1.08
CA ASP A 51 5.27 -4.13 -0.16
C ASP A 51 5.57 -2.74 -0.71
N VAL A 52 5.93 -1.83 0.20
CA VAL A 52 6.47 -0.52 -0.12
C VAL A 52 7.75 -0.36 0.67
N GLU A 53 8.88 -0.50 -0.01
CA GLU A 53 10.20 -0.29 0.58
C GLU A 53 10.40 1.22 0.77
N HIS A 54 10.55 1.66 2.02
CA HIS A 54 10.83 3.05 2.34
C HIS A 54 12.34 3.24 2.47
N GLY A 55 12.95 3.95 1.51
CA GLY A 55 14.37 4.25 1.54
C GLY A 55 14.69 5.34 2.58
N GLY A 56 15.64 5.09 3.48
CA GLY A 56 16.09 6.10 4.47
C GLY A 56 16.84 7.29 3.85
N SER A 57 17.23 7.22 2.57
CA SER A 57 17.89 8.31 1.83
C SER A 57 17.66 8.25 0.31
N GLY A 58 16.74 7.41 -0.16
CA GLY A 58 16.42 7.22 -1.57
C GLY A 58 14.91 7.17 -1.80
N ALA A 59 14.49 7.30 -3.06
CA ALA A 59 13.08 7.12 -3.41
C ALA A 59 12.63 5.71 -2.99
N GLY A 60 11.55 5.63 -2.21
CA GLY A 60 10.95 4.36 -1.87
C GLY A 60 10.54 3.57 -3.12
N ARG A 61 10.48 2.24 -3.01
CA ARG A 61 10.12 1.36 -4.13
C ARG A 61 8.90 0.51 -3.77
N THR A 62 7.87 0.60 -4.61
CA THR A 62 6.70 -0.28 -4.53
C THR A 62 7.04 -1.65 -5.15
N VAL A 63 6.78 -2.72 -4.41
CA VAL A 63 7.00 -4.10 -4.83
C VAL A 63 5.67 -4.68 -5.31
N TYR A 64 5.66 -5.23 -6.53
CA TYR A 64 4.48 -5.81 -7.16
C TYR A 64 4.57 -7.34 -7.25
N ALA A 65 3.42 -8.00 -7.19
CA ALA A 65 3.29 -9.43 -7.44
C ALA A 65 2.09 -9.74 -8.35
N CYS A 66 2.15 -10.86 -9.07
CA CYS A 66 0.97 -11.42 -9.73
C CYS A 66 0.03 -12.05 -8.69
N PRO A 67 -1.27 -12.21 -8.99
CA PRO A 67 -2.26 -12.65 -8.00
C PRO A 67 -1.92 -13.94 -7.24
N PRO A 68 -1.34 -14.99 -7.86
CA PRO A 68 -0.90 -16.19 -7.14
C PRO A 68 0.20 -15.91 -6.12
N HIS A 69 1.17 -15.06 -6.48
CA HIS A 69 2.32 -14.75 -5.63
C HIS A 69 2.02 -13.71 -4.56
N ALA A 70 1.02 -12.85 -4.80
CA ALA A 70 0.52 -11.94 -3.78
C ALA A 70 -0.06 -12.70 -2.58
N ARG A 71 -0.80 -13.80 -2.82
CA ARG A 71 -1.43 -14.60 -1.76
C ARG A 71 -0.45 -15.30 -0.82
N ILE A 72 0.74 -15.62 -1.32
CA ILE A 72 1.78 -16.31 -0.54
C ILE A 72 2.84 -15.36 0.00
N TYR A 73 2.73 -14.06 -0.30
CA TYR A 73 3.69 -13.08 0.16
C TYR A 73 3.62 -12.97 1.68
N GLN A 74 4.72 -13.32 2.35
CA GLN A 74 4.87 -13.13 3.79
C GLN A 74 5.72 -11.88 4.01
N ARG A 75 5.06 -10.81 4.47
CA ARG A 75 5.76 -9.63 4.97
C ARG A 75 6.30 -9.96 6.36
N ASP A 76 7.53 -9.54 6.69
CA ASP A 76 8.06 -9.69 8.05
C ASP A 76 7.52 -8.54 8.93
N PRO A 77 6.51 -8.80 9.79
CA PRO A 77 5.88 -7.76 10.59
C PRO A 77 6.82 -7.19 11.66
N VAL A 78 7.83 -7.96 12.07
CA VAL A 78 8.81 -7.53 13.09
C VAL A 78 9.78 -6.52 12.47
N ALA A 79 10.26 -6.81 11.26
CA ALA A 79 11.09 -5.88 10.50
C ALA A 79 10.37 -4.56 10.20
N GLU A 80 9.10 -4.63 9.81
CA GLU A 80 8.26 -3.46 9.54
C GLU A 80 8.01 -2.61 10.80
N ALA A 81 7.63 -3.25 11.91
CA ALA A 81 7.43 -2.56 13.20
C ALA A 81 8.73 -1.94 13.74
N ALA A 82 9.88 -2.54 13.47
CA ALA A 82 11.17 -1.97 13.80
C ALA A 82 11.51 -0.77 12.91
N ALA A 83 11.18 -0.82 11.61
CA ALA A 83 11.37 0.31 10.70
C ALA A 83 10.49 1.51 11.07
N MET A 84 9.21 1.29 11.39
CA MET A 84 8.30 2.35 11.86
C MET A 84 8.81 3.02 13.13
N ARG A 85 9.29 2.25 14.11
CA ARG A 85 9.88 2.80 15.34
C ARG A 85 11.07 3.70 15.06
N ARG A 86 12.00 3.27 14.20
CA ARG A 86 13.16 4.10 13.80
C ARG A 86 12.73 5.39 13.10
N ALA A 87 11.72 5.34 12.23
CA ALA A 87 11.22 6.53 11.54
C ALA A 87 10.60 7.55 12.51
N LEU A 88 9.81 7.08 13.49
CA LEU A 88 9.25 7.93 14.53
C LEU A 88 10.33 8.56 15.42
N ASP A 89 11.35 7.79 15.78
CA ASP A 89 12.47 8.29 16.59
C ASP A 89 13.24 9.39 15.85
N GLN A 90 13.48 9.23 14.55
CA GLN A 90 14.15 10.25 13.71
C GLN A 90 13.33 11.53 13.55
N GLY A 91 11.99 11.43 13.50
CA GLY A 91 11.11 12.59 13.44
C GLY A 91 11.04 13.37 14.75
N ARG A 92 11.36 12.73 15.88
CA ARG A 92 11.31 13.32 17.22
C ARG A 92 12.61 13.99 17.63
N SER A 93 13.71 13.67 16.97
CA SER A 93 15.04 14.27 17.19
C SER A 93 15.31 15.54 16.36
N ARG A 94 14.28 16.16 15.79
CA ARG A 94 14.37 17.33 14.91
C ARG A 94 13.74 18.56 15.53
#